data_AF-A0A7S9D2T5-F1
#
_entry.id   AF-A0A7S9D2T5-F1
#
_cell.length_a   1.000
_cell.length_b   1.000
_cell.length_c   1.000
_cell.angle_alpha   90.00
_cell.angle_beta   90.00
_cell.angle_gamma   90.00
#
_symmetry.space_group_name_H-M   'P 1'
#
loop_
_entity.id
_entity.type
_entity.pdbx_description
1 polymer ?
#
loop_
_entity_poly.entity_id
_entity_poly.type
_entity_poly.pdbx_seq_one_letter_code
_entity_poly.pdbx_strand_id
1 'polypeptide(L)' 'MSFSHFNALAAARGDGLDPKLRALLERAAVSPHSEVMVRSDGMLQAGPNPGSGEVERVPAVVVELQQLLTPRTR' A
#
# COMPACT_ATOMS: atom_id res chain seq x y z
N MET A 1 -15.49 2.64 27.17
CA MET A 1 -15.63 1.87 25.91
C MET A 1 -14.24 1.44 25.45
N SER A 2 -14.07 0.20 24.98
CA SER A 2 -12.78 -0.25 24.44
C SER A 2 -12.60 0.20 22.99
N PHE A 3 -11.34 0.30 22.54
CA PHE A 3 -11.00 0.75 21.18
C PHE A 3 -11.60 -0.15 20.08
N SER A 4 -11.69 -1.46 20.32
CA SER A 4 -12.33 -2.42 19.41
C SER A 4 -13.82 -2.16 19.25
N HIS A 5 -14.50 -1.71 20.31
CA HIS A 5 -15.92 -1.39 20.29
C HIS A 5 -16.20 -0.10 19.52
N PHE A 6 -15.32 0.90 19.65
CA PHE A 6 -15.36 2.13 18.87
C PHE A 6 -15.21 1.86 17.37
N ASN A 7 -14.26 1.02 16.97
CA ASN A 7 -14.05 0.68 15.55
C ASN A 7 -15.23 -0.08 14.94
N ALA A 8 -15.85 -1.01 15.69
CA ALA A 8 -17.04 -1.72 15.23
C ALA A 8 -18.21 -0.76 14.96
N LEU A 9 -18.39 0.25 15.83
CA LEU A 9 -19.42 1.28 15.66
C LEU A 9 -19.15 2.21 14.47
N ALA A 10 -17.89 2.59 14.25
CA ALA A 10 -17.49 3.38 13.08
C ALA A 10 -17.71 2.58 11.78
N ALA A 11 -17.32 1.30 11.77
CA ALA A 11 -17.52 0.42 10.62
C ALA A 11 -19.01 0.20 10.28
N ALA A 12 -19.85 -0.01 11.30
CA ALA A 12 -21.30 -0.14 11.11
C ALA A 12 -21.97 1.12 10.51
N ARG A 13 -21.34 2.29 10.68
CA ARG A 13 -21.79 3.57 10.08
C ARG A 13 -21.17 3.86 8.71
N GLY A 14 -20.21 3.04 8.26
CA GLY A 14 -19.42 3.30 7.06
C GLY A 14 -18.23 4.23 7.28
N ASP A 15 -18.00 4.69 8.51
CA ASP A 15 -16.97 5.67 8.89
C ASP A 15 -15.67 5.01 9.41
N GLY A 16 -15.54 3.69 9.29
CA GLY A 16 -14.38 2.95 9.81
C GLY A 16 -14.18 1.59 9.16
N LEU A 17 -12.99 1.03 9.34
CA LEU A 17 -12.69 -0.34 8.90
C LEU A 17 -13.27 -1.34 9.90
N ASP A 18 -13.91 -2.40 9.38
CA ASP A 18 -14.29 -3.56 10.18
C ASP A 18 -13.09 -4.02 11.04
N PRO A 19 -13.26 -4.32 12.33
CA PRO A 19 -12.15 -4.68 13.20
C PRO A 19 -11.27 -5.82 12.67
N LYS A 20 -11.85 -6.77 11.92
CA LYS A 20 -11.09 -7.86 11.29
C LYS A 20 -10.26 -7.35 10.12
N LEU A 21 -10.79 -6.44 9.31
CA LEU A 21 -10.05 -5.79 8.22
C LEU A 21 -8.92 -4.92 8.76
N ARG A 22 -9.17 -4.15 9.83
CA ARG A 22 -8.14 -3.38 10.54
C ARG A 22 -7.02 -4.30 11.03
N ALA A 23 -7.35 -5.39 11.72
CA ALA A 23 -6.34 -6.33 12.23
C ALA A 23 -5.54 -6.99 11.09
N LEU A 24 -6.15 -7.28 9.94
CA LEU A 24 -5.45 -7.78 8.76
C LEU A 24 -4.49 -6.73 8.18
N LEU A 25 -4.91 -5.48 8.08
CA LEU A 25 -4.06 -4.38 7.60
C LEU A 25 -2.90 -4.10 8.56
N GLU A 26 -3.15 -4.08 9.87
CA GLU A 26 -2.10 -3.93 10.88
C GLU A 26 -1.07 -5.06 10.79
N ARG A 27 -1.50 -6.32 10.54
CA ARG A 27 -0.59 -7.46 10.32
C ARG A 27 0.16 -7.37 8.99
N ALA A 28 -0.48 -6.91 7.93
CA ALA A 28 0.15 -6.71 6.62
C ALA A 28 1.19 -5.58 6.68
N ALA A 29 0.93 -4.52 7.45
CA ALA A 29 1.85 -3.41 7.67
C ALA A 29 3.13 -3.83 8.41
N VAL A 30 3.15 -4.98 9.09
CA VAL A 30 4.38 -5.55 9.72
C VAL A 30 5.40 -5.99 8.67
N SER A 31 5.02 -6.14 7.40
CA SER A 31 5.96 -6.24 6.29
C SER A 31 6.02 -4.92 5.51
N PRO A 32 6.88 -3.97 5.91
CA PRO A 32 7.04 -2.69 5.21
C PRO A 32 7.66 -2.85 3.81
N HIS A 33 8.03 -4.06 3.42
CA HIS A 33 8.68 -4.37 2.14
C HIS A 33 7.67 -4.86 1.11
N SER A 34 6.60 -4.08 0.87
CA SER A 34 5.87 -4.25 -0.38
C SER A 34 6.81 -3.83 -1.51
N GLU A 35 7.50 -4.81 -2.09
CA GLU A 35 8.30 -4.60 -3.28
C GLU A 35 7.35 -4.36 -4.45
N VAL A 36 7.55 -3.25 -5.14
CA VAL A 36 6.92 -2.99 -6.42
C VAL A 36 7.96 -3.18 -7.51
N MET A 37 7.47 -3.56 -8.67
CA MET A 37 8.27 -3.78 -9.85
C MET A 37 8.16 -2.57 -10.76
N VAL A 38 9.27 -1.89 -11.02
CA VAL A 38 9.36 -0.84 -12.03
C VAL A 38 9.55 -1.51 -13.38
N ARG A 39 8.53 -1.40 -14.23
CA ARG A 39 8.54 -1.92 -15.60
C ARG A 39 9.38 -1.02 -16.50
N SER A 40 9.78 -1.54 -17.65
CA SER A 40 10.56 -0.81 -18.66
C SER A 40 9.86 0.44 -19.23
N ASP A 41 8.53 0.54 -19.12
CA ASP A 41 7.73 1.71 -19.48
C ASP A 41 7.61 2.74 -18.34
N GLY A 42 8.34 2.53 -17.23
CA GLY A 42 8.29 3.39 -16.04
C GLY A 42 7.05 3.15 -15.15
N MET A 43 6.18 2.20 -15.51
CA MET A 43 4.99 1.89 -14.71
C MET A 43 5.33 0.98 -13.54
N LEU A 44 4.62 1.16 -12.43
CA LEU A 44 4.73 0.29 -11.26
C LEU A 44 3.75 -0.88 -11.38
N GLN A 45 4.26 -2.08 -11.16
CA GLN A 45 3.46 -3.29 -11.02
C GLN A 45 3.56 -3.80 -9.59
N ALA A 46 2.39 -4.02 -8.98
CA ALA A 46 2.28 -4.80 -7.76
C ALA A 46 2.23 -6.29 -8.10
N GLY A 47 2.99 -7.11 -7.36
CA GLY A 47 2.96 -8.57 -7.51
C GLY A 47 4.10 -9.15 -8.39
N PRO A 48 3.95 -10.39 -8.88
CA PRO A 48 5.04 -11.14 -9.51
C PRO A 48 5.52 -10.53 -10.84
N ASN A 49 6.76 -10.87 -11.25
CA ASN A 49 7.37 -10.39 -12.48
C ASN A 49 6.54 -10.83 -13.70
N PRO A 50 6.14 -9.91 -14.61
CA PRO A 50 5.38 -10.25 -15.81
C PRO A 50 6.17 -11.03 -16.88
N GLY A 51 7.45 -11.35 -16.64
CA GLY A 51 8.26 -12.29 -17.42
C GLY A 51 8.72 -11.79 -18.80
N SER A 52 8.34 -10.58 -19.20
CA SER A 52 8.50 -10.05 -20.57
C SER A 52 9.47 -8.87 -20.70
N GLY A 53 10.19 -8.48 -19.63
CA GLY A 53 11.17 -7.40 -19.68
C GLY A 53 12.10 -7.36 -18.48
N GLU A 54 13.13 -6.51 -18.55
CA GLU A 54 13.90 -6.10 -17.37
C GLU A 54 12.98 -5.33 -16.41
N VAL A 55 13.04 -5.71 -15.14
CA VAL A 55 12.18 -5.16 -14.10
C VAL A 55 13.03 -4.92 -12.87
N GLU A 56 13.07 -3.67 -12.41
CA GLU A 56 13.75 -3.31 -11.17
C GLU A 56 12.79 -3.50 -9.99
N ARG A 57 13.23 -4.19 -8.94
CA ARG A 57 12.47 -4.31 -7.69
C ARG A 57 12.85 -3.17 -6.77
N VAL A 58 11.88 -2.34 -6.44
CA VAL A 58 12.08 -1.17 -5.60
C VAL A 58 11.09 -1.23 -4.44
N PRO A 59 11.48 -0.87 -3.20
CA PRO A 59 10.52 -0.72 -2.11
C PRO A 59 9.45 0.32 -2.46
N ALA A 60 8.16 0.00 -2.28
CA ALA A 60 7.05 0.91 -2.58
C ALA A 60 7.21 2.28 -1.92
N VAL A 61 7.71 2.31 -0.67
CA VAL A 61 7.95 3.55 0.08
C VAL A 61 8.94 4.49 -0.63
N VAL A 62 9.96 3.94 -1.29
CA VAL A 62 10.97 4.75 -2.01
C VAL A 62 10.33 5.41 -3.22
N VAL A 63 9.49 4.68 -3.95
CA VAL A 63 8.81 5.20 -5.13
C VAL A 63 7.81 6.28 -4.77
N GLU A 64 7.03 6.07 -3.69
CA GLU A 64 6.05 7.04 -3.22
C GLU A 64 6.72 8.35 -2.76
N LEU A 65 7.85 8.25 -2.04
CA LEU A 65 8.65 9.42 -1.67
C LEU A 65 9.19 10.15 -2.89
N GLN A 66 9.68 9.44 -3.91
CA GLN A 66 10.16 10.05 -5.15
C GLN A 66 9.03 10.79 -5.89
N GLN A 67 7.82 10.23 -5.93
CA GLN A 67 6.64 10.86 -6.53
C GLN A 67 6.17 12.10 -5.77
N LEU A 68 6.31 12.12 -4.44
CA LEU A 68 5.99 13.29 -3.62
C LEU A 68 7.02 14.41 -3.77
N LEU A 69 8.29 14.04 -3.99
CA LEU A 69 9.40 14.98 -4.15
C LEU A 69 9.52 15.54 -5.58
N THR A 70 8.89 14.92 -6.57
CA THR A 70 8.92 15.40 -7.95
C THR A 70 7.97 16.60 -8.12
N PRO A 71 8.46 17.77 -8.57
CA PRO A 71 7.62 18.92 -8.79
C PRO A 71 6.61 18.59 -9.88
N ARG A 72 5.31 18.67 -9.54
CA ARG A 72 4.25 18.53 -10.54
C ARG A 72 4.28 19.75 -11.45
N THR A 73 4.94 19.62 -12.60
CA THR A 73 4.75 20.53 -13.73
C THR A 73 3.28 20.46 -14.14
N ARG A 74 2.59 21.59 -13.99
CA ARG A 74 1.21 21.80 -14.47
C ARG A 74 1.16 21.99 -15.97
#